data_AF-A0A397CBS4-F1
#
_entry.id   AF-A0A397CBS4-F1
#
_cell.length_a   1.000
_cell.length_b   1.000
_cell.length_c   1.000
_cell.angle_alpha   90.00
_cell.angle_beta   90.00
_cell.angle_gamma   90.00
#
_symmetry.space_group_name_H-M   'P 1'
#
loop_
_entity.id
_entity.type
_entity.pdbx_description
1 polymer ?
#
loop_
_entity_poly.entity_id
_entity_poly.type
_entity_poly.pdbx_seq_one_letter_code
_entity_poly.pdbx_strand_id
1 'polypeptide(L)'
;KRNDSDNRGKPIKSRRGSVERRSSVDTPQSASRRPPAVPRGTSVRHPSPEPPVAAASRSEDELVKVAKRMFKEFVAEQDLAEVQAQLHDALEHTQAVTSTIWNFALDQKDAERNAVGPFFVGLAANGLVDAAGMAAALAELIEFLEDIEIDIPKAGLYLSQMIAPLLAQGVWTLDQVDLSVLPDAKQSAINKHLASALGQLDNAIDHDVALVEFMNSHK
;
A
#
# COMPACT_ATOMS: atom_id res chain seq x y z
N LYS A 1 -42.30 -22.77 44.79
CA LYS A 1 -41.01 -23.50 44.67
C LYS A 1 -39.97 -22.42 44.39
N ARG A 2 -39.15 -21.89 45.33
CA ARG A 2 -38.11 -22.51 46.20
C ARG A 2 -37.20 -23.40 45.34
N ASN A 3 -35.87 -23.30 45.23
CA ASN A 3 -34.75 -22.74 46.01
C ASN A 3 -33.66 -22.32 44.97
N ASP A 4 -32.80 -21.32 45.16
CA ASP A 4 -31.77 -21.07 46.19
C ASP A 4 -30.43 -21.82 45.93
N SER A 5 -29.37 -21.00 45.90
CA SER A 5 -27.97 -21.27 46.27
C SER A 5 -27.09 -22.24 45.47
N ASP A 6 -26.15 -21.67 44.70
CA ASP A 6 -24.82 -22.24 44.47
C ASP A 6 -23.76 -21.32 45.09
N ASN A 7 -23.05 -21.84 46.11
CA ASN A 7 -21.92 -21.17 46.76
C ASN A 7 -20.93 -22.22 47.30
N ARG A 8 -19.65 -21.80 47.40
CA ARG A 8 -18.42 -22.43 47.93
C ARG A 8 -17.58 -23.08 46.83
N GLY A 9 -16.35 -22.62 46.54
CA GLY A 9 -15.24 -22.17 47.38
C GLY A 9 -14.01 -23.01 46.96
N LYS A 10 -12.75 -22.59 46.92
CA LYS A 10 -11.95 -21.60 47.67
C LYS A 10 -10.67 -21.28 46.87
N PRO A 11 -9.98 -20.15 47.15
CA PRO A 11 -8.68 -19.82 46.58
C PRO A 11 -7.52 -20.40 47.42
N ILE A 12 -6.39 -20.74 46.78
CA ILE A 12 -5.14 -21.06 47.48
C ILE A 12 -4.15 -19.89 47.34
N LYS A 13 -3.67 -19.46 48.50
CA LYS A 13 -2.74 -18.36 48.74
C LYS A 13 -1.28 -18.82 48.62
N SER A 14 -0.46 -17.91 48.08
CA SER A 14 0.90 -17.48 48.50
C SER A 14 1.79 -18.38 49.36
N ARG A 15 3.09 -18.44 49.00
CA ARG A 15 4.32 -18.21 49.84
C ARG A 15 5.53 -18.78 49.08
N ARG A 16 6.57 -18.03 48.70
CA ARG A 16 7.61 -17.33 49.49
C ARG A 16 8.34 -18.25 50.48
N GLY A 17 9.48 -18.80 50.04
CA GLY A 17 10.65 -19.15 50.86
C GLY A 17 11.87 -18.54 50.14
N SER A 18 12.65 -17.60 50.68
CA SER A 18 13.35 -17.52 51.98
C SER A 18 14.46 -18.56 52.06
N VAL A 19 15.73 -18.15 51.82
CA VAL A 19 16.79 -18.02 52.86
C VAL A 19 17.48 -19.39 53.05
N GLU A 20 18.81 -19.58 52.97
CA GLU A 20 19.87 -19.12 53.90
C GLU A 20 21.24 -19.65 53.37
N ARG A 21 22.28 -18.81 53.34
CA ARG A 21 23.53 -18.87 54.15
C ARG A 21 24.51 -20.04 53.89
N ARG A 22 25.75 -19.72 53.49
CA ARG A 22 27.03 -19.71 54.29
C ARG A 22 27.47 -21.14 54.67
N SER A 23 28.73 -21.57 54.67
CA SER A 23 30.02 -20.95 55.01
C SER A 23 31.07 -22.05 54.79
N SER A 24 32.24 -21.81 54.20
CA SER A 24 33.53 -21.47 54.86
C SER A 24 34.51 -22.64 54.89
N VAL A 25 35.80 -22.30 54.74
CA VAL A 25 37.05 -22.90 55.29
C VAL A 25 38.16 -22.63 54.25
N ASP A 26 39.38 -22.19 54.55
CA ASP A 26 40.05 -21.59 55.71
C ASP A 26 41.46 -21.19 55.16
N THR A 27 41.88 -19.94 55.43
CA THR A 27 43.20 -19.29 55.63
C THR A 27 44.57 -19.96 55.28
N PRO A 28 45.76 -19.28 55.42
CA PRO A 28 46.24 -17.97 54.94
C PRO A 28 47.69 -17.97 54.33
N GLN A 29 48.15 -16.76 53.93
CA GLN A 29 49.52 -16.23 54.07
C GLN A 29 50.55 -16.47 52.94
N SER A 30 50.88 -15.42 52.17
CA SER A 30 52.10 -14.62 52.38
C SER A 30 52.23 -13.50 51.33
N ALA A 31 52.84 -12.40 51.76
CA ALA A 31 52.94 -11.13 51.06
C ALA A 31 53.90 -11.15 49.87
N SER A 32 53.54 -10.46 48.78
CA SER A 32 54.43 -9.44 48.19
C SER A 32 53.70 -8.61 47.14
N ARG A 33 53.71 -7.30 47.32
CA ARG A 33 53.18 -6.29 46.39
C ARG A 33 54.20 -6.03 45.28
N ARG A 34 53.81 -6.16 43.99
CA ARG A 34 54.14 -5.23 42.86
C ARG A 34 53.62 -5.74 41.49
N PRO A 35 53.47 -4.88 40.45
CA PRO A 35 52.19 -4.53 39.80
C PRO A 35 51.89 -5.29 38.48
N PRO A 36 50.69 -5.10 37.88
CA PRO A 36 50.11 -6.06 36.95
C PRO A 36 50.64 -5.91 35.52
N ALA A 37 50.97 -7.05 34.92
CA ALA A 37 51.01 -7.21 33.49
C ALA A 37 49.56 -7.33 32.97
N VAL A 38 49.21 -6.49 32.01
CA VAL A 38 47.94 -6.54 31.27
C VAL A 38 47.73 -7.91 30.62
N PRO A 39 46.66 -8.66 30.95
CA PRO A 39 46.28 -9.80 30.17
C PRO A 39 45.29 -9.37 29.08
N ARG A 40 45.67 -9.74 27.87
CA ARG A 40 44.88 -9.76 26.63
C ARG A 40 43.45 -10.24 26.89
N GLY A 41 42.48 -9.35 26.64
CA GLY A 41 41.07 -9.63 26.75
C GLY A 41 40.64 -10.77 25.83
N THR A 42 40.02 -11.79 26.41
CA THR A 42 39.21 -12.79 25.71
C THR A 42 37.99 -12.09 25.12
N SER A 43 38.01 -11.91 23.79
CA SER A 43 36.87 -11.45 23.00
C SER A 43 35.73 -12.46 23.10
N VAL A 44 34.70 -12.12 23.89
CA VAL A 44 33.42 -12.83 23.87
C VAL A 44 32.78 -12.54 22.52
N ARG A 45 32.70 -13.56 21.66
CA ARG A 45 32.01 -13.51 20.37
C ARG A 45 30.51 -13.33 20.64
N HIS A 46 30.02 -12.10 20.54
CA HIS A 46 28.58 -11.86 20.41
C HIS A 46 28.09 -12.58 19.13
N PRO A 47 26.93 -13.26 19.16
CA PRO A 47 26.29 -13.66 17.91
C PRO A 47 25.92 -12.38 17.16
N SER A 48 26.49 -12.22 15.97
CA SER A 48 26.09 -11.18 15.02
C SER A 48 24.62 -11.41 14.69
N PRO A 49 23.75 -10.40 14.73
CA PRO A 49 22.40 -10.55 14.20
C PRO A 49 22.53 -10.89 12.71
N GLU A 50 21.92 -11.99 12.30
CA GLU A 50 21.73 -12.28 10.88
C GLU A 50 20.95 -11.10 10.26
N PRO A 51 21.34 -10.62 9.07
CA PRO A 51 20.52 -9.66 8.34
C PRO A 51 19.12 -10.27 8.15
N PRO A 52 18.05 -9.47 8.23
CA PRO A 52 16.72 -9.98 7.99
C PRO A 52 16.70 -10.59 6.59
N VAL A 53 16.32 -11.86 6.49
CA VAL A 53 15.90 -12.46 5.23
C VAL A 53 14.76 -11.58 4.71
N ALA A 54 15.06 -10.72 3.75
CA ALA A 54 14.04 -10.04 2.98
C ALA A 54 13.13 -11.14 2.44
N ALA A 55 11.86 -11.11 2.83
CA ALA A 55 10.86 -11.97 2.19
C ALA A 55 10.98 -11.72 0.69
N ALA A 56 11.23 -12.78 -0.08
CA ALA A 56 11.35 -12.64 -1.53
C ALA A 56 9.99 -12.12 -2.05
N SER A 57 9.98 -10.88 -2.56
CA SER A 57 8.85 -10.35 -3.30
C SER A 57 8.59 -11.26 -4.50
N ARG A 58 7.31 -11.47 -4.82
CA ARG A 58 6.95 -12.26 -6.00
C ARG A 58 7.53 -11.60 -7.24
N SER A 59 7.74 -12.40 -8.29
CA SER A 59 8.11 -11.82 -9.58
C SER A 59 7.02 -10.87 -10.10
N GLU A 60 7.42 -9.85 -10.84
CA GLU A 60 6.51 -8.90 -11.47
C GLU A 60 5.39 -9.60 -12.26
N ASP A 61 5.76 -10.60 -13.07
CA ASP A 61 4.81 -11.39 -13.88
C ASP A 61 3.75 -12.12 -13.05
N GLU A 62 4.14 -12.63 -11.88
CA GLU A 62 3.20 -13.30 -10.97
C GLU A 62 2.28 -12.28 -10.31
N LEU A 63 2.86 -11.18 -9.84
CA LEU A 63 2.13 -10.12 -9.16
C LEU A 63 1.09 -9.48 -10.08
N VAL A 64 1.45 -9.20 -11.32
CA VAL A 64 0.55 -8.63 -12.33
C VAL A 64 -0.62 -9.57 -12.64
N LYS A 65 -0.38 -10.89 -12.72
CA LYS A 65 -1.45 -11.89 -12.89
C LYS A 65 -2.39 -11.92 -11.69
N VAL A 66 -1.83 -11.86 -10.48
CA VAL A 66 -2.62 -11.79 -9.25
C VAL A 66 -3.42 -10.50 -9.20
N ALA A 67 -2.82 -9.36 -9.50
CA ALA A 67 -3.50 -8.05 -9.51
C ALA A 67 -4.67 -8.03 -10.49
N LYS A 68 -4.49 -8.56 -11.71
CA LYS A 68 -5.57 -8.67 -12.69
C LYS A 68 -6.70 -9.60 -12.22
N ARG A 69 -6.39 -10.69 -11.51
CA ARG A 69 -7.41 -11.56 -10.90
C ARG A 69 -8.15 -10.83 -9.78
N MET A 70 -7.42 -10.26 -8.83
CA MET A 70 -7.98 -9.53 -7.69
C MET A 70 -8.84 -8.36 -8.14
N PHE A 71 -8.46 -7.66 -9.21
CA PHE A 71 -9.28 -6.60 -9.79
C PHE A 71 -10.63 -7.13 -10.29
N LYS A 72 -10.65 -8.27 -10.98
CA LYS A 72 -11.91 -8.90 -11.44
C LYS A 72 -12.80 -9.35 -10.29
N GLU A 73 -12.20 -9.89 -9.23
CA GLU A 73 -12.91 -10.27 -8.00
C GLU A 73 -13.48 -9.01 -7.31
N PHE A 74 -12.69 -7.94 -7.20
CA PHE A 74 -13.12 -6.66 -6.66
C PHE A 74 -14.30 -6.06 -7.43
N VAL A 75 -14.31 -6.14 -8.76
CA VAL A 75 -15.45 -5.70 -9.59
C VAL A 75 -16.75 -6.39 -9.16
N ALA A 76 -16.69 -7.66 -8.79
CA ALA A 76 -17.86 -8.45 -8.39
C ALA A 76 -18.23 -8.31 -6.91
N GLU A 77 -17.24 -8.27 -6.02
CA GLU A 77 -17.43 -8.48 -4.58
C GLU A 77 -17.10 -7.23 -3.73
N GLN A 78 -16.36 -6.27 -4.28
CA GLN A 78 -15.93 -5.04 -3.60
C GLN A 78 -15.15 -5.29 -2.29
N ASP A 79 -14.49 -6.46 -2.16
CA ASP A 79 -13.72 -6.83 -0.97
C ASP A 79 -12.27 -6.32 -1.07
N LEU A 80 -12.01 -5.13 -0.49
CA LEU A 80 -10.64 -4.60 -0.39
C LEU A 80 -9.74 -5.35 0.59
N ALA A 81 -10.30 -6.08 1.57
CA ALA A 81 -9.47 -6.80 2.54
C ALA A 81 -8.80 -8.02 1.87
N GLU A 82 -9.52 -8.70 0.98
CA GLU A 82 -8.94 -9.78 0.18
C GLU A 82 -7.88 -9.25 -0.79
N VAL A 83 -8.17 -8.14 -1.47
CA VAL A 83 -7.21 -7.47 -2.36
C VAL A 83 -5.92 -7.13 -1.61
N GLN A 84 -6.03 -6.54 -0.41
CA GLN A 84 -4.88 -6.20 0.42
C GLN A 84 -4.06 -7.42 0.82
N ALA A 85 -4.71 -8.51 1.22
CA ALA A 85 -4.01 -9.74 1.59
C ALA A 85 -3.22 -10.32 0.39
N GLN A 86 -3.80 -10.26 -0.81
CA GLN A 86 -3.22 -10.84 -2.02
C GLN A 86 -2.23 -9.94 -2.75
N LEU A 87 -2.18 -8.64 -2.45
CA LEU A 87 -1.30 -7.64 -3.08
C LEU A 87 -0.38 -6.92 -2.08
N HIS A 88 -0.06 -7.54 -0.95
CA HIS A 88 0.76 -6.96 0.11
C HIS A 88 2.19 -6.56 -0.30
N ASP A 89 2.71 -7.10 -1.40
CA ASP A 89 4.03 -6.83 -2.00
C ASP A 89 3.92 -6.01 -3.30
N ALA A 90 2.76 -5.41 -3.61
CA ALA A 90 2.53 -4.72 -4.88
C ALA A 90 3.31 -3.41 -5.05
N LEU A 91 3.74 -2.80 -3.94
CA LEU A 91 4.36 -1.47 -3.94
C LEU A 91 5.60 -1.41 -4.82
N GLU A 92 6.45 -2.44 -4.80
CA GLU A 92 7.69 -2.53 -5.59
C GLU A 92 7.43 -2.55 -7.10
N HIS A 93 6.22 -2.94 -7.53
CA HIS A 93 5.82 -3.06 -8.92
C HIS A 93 4.58 -2.21 -9.24
N THR A 94 4.41 -1.08 -8.55
CA THR A 94 3.25 -0.19 -8.71
C THR A 94 2.96 0.12 -10.18
N GLN A 95 3.97 0.49 -10.97
CA GLN A 95 3.79 0.82 -12.38
C GLN A 95 3.26 -0.38 -13.20
N ALA A 96 3.83 -1.57 -13.03
CA ALA A 96 3.43 -2.76 -13.78
C ALA A 96 2.01 -3.21 -13.44
N VAL A 97 1.65 -3.18 -12.15
CA VAL A 97 0.29 -3.45 -11.65
C VAL A 97 -0.71 -2.46 -12.25
N THR A 98 -0.37 -1.16 -12.20
CA THR A 98 -1.23 -0.08 -12.69
C THR A 98 -1.45 -0.18 -14.18
N SER A 99 -0.37 -0.27 -14.95
CA SER A 99 -0.40 -0.39 -16.41
C SER A 99 -1.23 -1.59 -16.84
N THR A 100 -1.08 -2.74 -16.16
CA THR A 100 -1.84 -3.93 -16.52
C THR A 100 -3.34 -3.76 -16.31
N ILE A 101 -3.75 -3.22 -15.17
CA ILE A 101 -5.17 -3.07 -14.85
C ILE A 101 -5.80 -2.03 -15.75
N TRP A 102 -5.12 -0.90 -15.99
CA TRP A 102 -5.65 0.17 -16.83
C TRP A 102 -5.80 -0.24 -18.29
N ASN A 103 -4.74 -0.81 -18.88
CA ASN A 103 -4.81 -1.35 -20.24
C ASN A 103 -5.88 -2.42 -20.37
N PHE A 104 -6.01 -3.31 -19.37
CA PHE A 104 -7.07 -4.29 -19.36
C PHE A 104 -8.45 -3.62 -19.35
N ALA A 105 -8.70 -2.70 -18.43
CA ALA A 105 -10.02 -2.11 -18.19
C ALA A 105 -10.53 -1.23 -19.33
N LEU A 106 -9.64 -0.56 -20.07
CA LEU A 106 -10.02 0.27 -21.23
C LEU A 106 -10.89 -0.49 -22.25
N ASP A 107 -10.59 -1.77 -22.46
CA ASP A 107 -11.28 -2.66 -23.41
C ASP A 107 -12.39 -3.52 -22.76
N GLN A 108 -12.77 -3.24 -21.51
CA GLN A 108 -13.84 -3.98 -20.82
C GLN A 108 -15.18 -3.23 -20.84
N LYS A 109 -16.15 -3.62 -19.99
CA LYS A 109 -17.44 -2.95 -19.87
C LYS A 109 -17.34 -1.84 -18.83
N ASP A 110 -18.45 -1.11 -18.66
CA ASP A 110 -18.54 0.00 -17.72
C ASP A 110 -18.25 -0.44 -16.28
N ALA A 111 -18.65 -1.66 -15.90
CA ALA A 111 -18.43 -2.17 -14.54
C ALA A 111 -16.93 -2.25 -14.20
N GLU A 112 -16.12 -2.82 -15.09
CA GLU A 112 -14.67 -2.87 -14.90
C GLU A 112 -14.07 -1.48 -14.91
N ARG A 113 -14.38 -0.64 -15.91
CA ARG A 113 -13.85 0.73 -15.97
C ARG A 113 -14.17 1.56 -14.73
N ASN A 114 -15.41 1.52 -14.27
CA ASN A 114 -15.85 2.29 -13.10
C ASN A 114 -15.21 1.78 -11.80
N ALA A 115 -14.79 0.51 -11.75
CA ALA A 115 -14.12 -0.05 -10.58
C ALA A 115 -12.64 0.36 -10.46
N VAL A 116 -11.99 0.82 -11.55
CA VAL A 116 -10.57 1.19 -11.55
C VAL A 116 -10.26 2.26 -10.51
N GLY A 117 -11.00 3.36 -10.51
CA GLY A 117 -10.79 4.45 -9.57
C GLY A 117 -10.90 3.99 -8.11
N PRO A 118 -12.03 3.43 -7.66
CA PRO A 118 -12.19 2.90 -6.30
C PRO A 118 -11.15 1.86 -5.91
N PHE A 119 -10.76 0.98 -6.85
CA PHE A 119 -9.73 -0.03 -6.62
C PHE A 119 -8.38 0.62 -6.28
N PHE A 120 -7.91 1.55 -7.10
CA PHE A 120 -6.62 2.22 -6.87
C PHE A 120 -6.64 3.19 -5.69
N VAL A 121 -7.78 3.85 -5.42
CA VAL A 121 -7.97 4.61 -4.16
C VAL A 121 -7.80 3.68 -2.95
N GLY A 122 -8.40 2.50 -2.99
CA GLY A 122 -8.24 1.48 -1.95
C GLY A 122 -6.80 1.00 -1.79
N LEU A 123 -6.11 0.70 -2.90
CA LEU A 123 -4.70 0.30 -2.85
C LEU A 123 -3.80 1.39 -2.28
N ALA A 124 -3.98 2.65 -2.71
CA ALA A 124 -3.19 3.78 -2.25
C ALA A 124 -3.42 4.05 -0.76
N ALA A 125 -4.67 4.02 -0.29
CA ALA A 125 -5.00 4.18 1.12
C ALA A 125 -4.37 3.11 2.03
N ASN A 126 -4.06 1.93 1.48
CA ASN A 126 -3.40 0.83 2.17
C ASN A 126 -1.88 0.78 1.94
N GLY A 127 -1.29 1.76 1.23
CA GLY A 127 0.14 1.81 0.95
C GLY A 127 0.65 0.68 0.05
N LEU A 128 -0.24 0.11 -0.77
CA LEU A 128 0.09 -1.00 -1.69
C LEU A 128 0.56 -0.51 -3.06
N VAL A 129 0.28 0.75 -3.37
CA VAL A 129 0.75 1.47 -4.56
C VAL A 129 1.16 2.87 -4.16
N ASP A 130 2.09 3.46 -4.89
CA ASP A 130 2.50 4.85 -4.71
C ASP A 130 2.11 5.74 -5.91
N ALA A 131 2.08 7.05 -5.66
CA ALA A 131 1.69 8.02 -6.66
C ALA A 131 2.66 8.10 -7.84
N ALA A 132 3.96 7.81 -7.63
CA ALA A 132 5.00 7.94 -8.64
C ALA A 132 4.90 6.83 -9.70
N GLY A 133 4.79 5.57 -9.27
CA GLY A 133 4.64 4.42 -10.15
C GLY A 133 3.33 4.46 -10.93
N MET A 134 2.26 4.94 -10.31
CA MET A 134 1.00 5.08 -11.03
C MET A 134 1.04 6.25 -12.04
N ALA A 135 1.70 7.38 -11.72
CA ALA A 135 1.90 8.47 -12.67
C ALA A 135 2.77 8.02 -13.86
N ALA A 136 3.78 7.18 -13.63
CA ALA A 136 4.57 6.57 -14.70
C ALA A 136 3.71 5.67 -15.61
N ALA A 137 2.81 4.86 -15.03
CA ALA A 137 1.87 4.05 -15.79
C ALA A 137 0.89 4.90 -16.62
N LEU A 138 0.44 6.04 -16.08
CA LEU A 138 -0.40 7.00 -16.80
C LEU A 138 0.35 7.64 -17.97
N ALA A 139 1.59 8.06 -17.78
CA ALA A 139 2.41 8.65 -18.84
C ALA A 139 2.62 7.65 -20.00
N GLU A 140 2.95 6.39 -19.69
CA GLU A 140 3.08 5.32 -20.69
C GLU A 140 1.76 5.11 -21.45
N LEU A 141 0.63 5.08 -20.76
CA LEU A 141 -0.67 4.91 -21.40
C LEU A 141 -1.05 6.11 -22.29
N ILE A 142 -0.73 7.33 -21.88
CA ILE A 142 -0.97 8.55 -22.65
C ILE A 142 -0.11 8.57 -23.92
N GLU A 143 1.14 8.13 -23.85
CA GLU A 143 2.05 8.06 -25.01
C GLU A 143 1.45 7.24 -26.16
N PHE A 144 0.77 6.13 -25.85
CA PHE A 144 0.12 5.26 -26.83
C PHE A 144 -1.37 5.53 -27.01
N LEU A 145 -1.94 6.57 -26.39
CA LEU A 145 -3.38 6.79 -26.38
C LEU A 145 -3.95 7.00 -27.79
N GLU A 146 -3.22 7.67 -28.68
CA GLU A 146 -3.67 7.87 -30.06
C GLU A 146 -3.78 6.57 -30.85
N ASP A 147 -2.87 5.63 -30.61
CA ASP A 147 -2.90 4.30 -31.23
C ASP A 147 -4.00 3.44 -30.62
N ILE A 148 -4.19 3.50 -29.29
CA ILE A 148 -5.28 2.81 -28.60
C ILE A 148 -6.65 3.27 -29.11
N GLU A 149 -6.79 4.56 -29.43
CA GLU A 149 -8.05 5.11 -29.96
C GLU A 149 -8.45 4.58 -31.33
N ILE A 150 -7.53 3.96 -32.08
CA ILE A 150 -7.85 3.28 -33.34
C ILE A 150 -8.80 2.11 -33.08
N ASP A 151 -8.54 1.33 -32.03
CA ASP A 151 -9.35 0.16 -31.66
C ASP A 151 -10.45 0.53 -30.66
N ILE A 152 -10.19 1.51 -29.79
CA ILE A 152 -11.09 1.95 -28.72
C ILE A 152 -11.37 3.46 -28.89
N PRO A 153 -12.30 3.89 -29.76
CA PRO A 153 -12.52 5.31 -30.09
C PRO A 153 -12.87 6.24 -28.91
N LYS A 154 -13.17 5.67 -27.73
CA LYS A 154 -13.50 6.40 -26.51
C LYS A 154 -12.42 6.28 -25.43
N ALA A 155 -11.22 5.83 -25.77
CA ALA A 155 -10.16 5.59 -24.77
C ALA A 155 -9.85 6.83 -23.94
N GLY A 156 -9.74 8.03 -24.53
CA GLY A 156 -9.53 9.26 -23.76
C GLY A 156 -10.66 9.58 -22.77
N LEU A 157 -11.92 9.30 -23.14
CA LEU A 157 -13.07 9.43 -22.23
C LEU A 157 -12.99 8.40 -21.10
N TYR A 158 -12.73 7.13 -21.43
CA TYR A 158 -12.63 6.04 -20.46
C TYR A 158 -11.49 6.26 -19.46
N LEU A 159 -10.33 6.68 -19.96
CA LEU A 159 -9.19 7.04 -19.13
C LEU A 159 -9.56 8.15 -18.13
N SER A 160 -10.22 9.20 -18.62
CA SER A 160 -10.67 10.32 -17.77
C SER A 160 -11.61 9.86 -16.65
N GLN A 161 -12.53 8.94 -16.94
CA GLN A 161 -13.45 8.36 -15.95
C GLN A 161 -12.73 7.47 -14.94
N MET A 162 -11.74 6.70 -15.40
CA MET A 162 -10.95 5.80 -14.55
C MET A 162 -10.07 6.56 -13.56
N ILE A 163 -9.50 7.71 -13.95
CA ILE A 163 -8.57 8.48 -13.10
C ILE A 163 -9.23 9.58 -12.26
N ALA A 164 -10.43 10.07 -12.64
CA ALA A 164 -11.11 11.13 -11.88
C ALA A 164 -11.26 10.82 -10.38
N PRO A 165 -11.58 9.58 -9.94
CA PRO A 165 -11.66 9.25 -8.52
C PRO A 165 -10.32 9.39 -7.77
N LEU A 166 -9.18 9.22 -8.45
CA LEU A 166 -7.85 9.36 -7.83
C LEU A 166 -7.55 10.81 -7.50
N LEU A 167 -7.89 11.73 -8.42
CA LEU A 167 -7.78 13.16 -8.20
C LEU A 167 -8.76 13.62 -7.11
N ALA A 168 -10.02 13.22 -7.21
CA ALA A 168 -11.05 13.61 -6.27
C ALA A 168 -10.74 13.18 -4.83
N GLN A 169 -10.09 12.02 -4.64
CA GLN A 169 -9.69 11.52 -3.33
C GLN A 169 -8.31 12.01 -2.88
N GLY A 170 -7.66 12.90 -3.64
CA GLY A 170 -6.33 13.42 -3.32
C GLY A 170 -5.22 12.37 -3.35
N VAL A 171 -5.43 11.25 -4.05
CA VAL A 171 -4.37 10.27 -4.33
C VAL A 171 -3.36 10.92 -5.28
N TRP A 172 -3.85 11.72 -6.23
CA TRP A 172 -3.06 12.59 -7.11
C TRP A 172 -3.53 14.03 -7.11
N THR A 173 -2.64 14.87 -7.63
CA THR A 173 -2.90 16.24 -8.04
C THR A 173 -2.91 16.35 -9.58
N LEU A 174 -3.49 17.43 -10.11
CA LEU A 174 -3.63 17.64 -11.56
C LEU A 174 -2.29 17.65 -12.32
N ASP A 175 -1.20 18.07 -11.70
CA ASP A 175 0.14 18.10 -12.30
C ASP A 175 0.69 16.71 -12.63
N GLN A 176 0.13 15.66 -12.04
CA GLN A 176 0.50 14.27 -12.37
C GLN A 176 -0.17 13.76 -13.64
N VAL A 177 -1.15 14.49 -14.18
CA VAL A 177 -1.80 14.19 -15.46
C VAL A 177 -1.12 14.99 -16.56
N ASP A 178 0.02 14.50 -17.04
CA ASP A 178 0.76 15.14 -18.14
C ASP A 178 0.24 14.70 -19.50
N LEU A 179 -0.46 15.60 -20.19
CA LEU A 179 -1.00 15.38 -21.53
C LEU A 179 -0.14 16.04 -22.63
N SER A 180 1.02 16.61 -22.29
CA SER A 180 1.83 17.45 -23.20
C SER A 180 2.35 16.71 -24.43
N VAL A 181 2.43 15.37 -24.37
CA VAL A 181 2.79 14.51 -25.51
C VAL A 181 1.70 14.44 -26.58
N LEU A 182 0.45 14.78 -26.23
CA LEU A 182 -0.69 14.75 -27.14
C LEU A 182 -0.89 16.08 -27.87
N PRO A 183 -1.54 16.10 -29.06
CA PRO A 183 -1.94 17.34 -29.71
C PRO A 183 -2.90 18.18 -28.84
N ASP A 184 -2.81 19.53 -28.90
CA ASP A 184 -3.64 20.46 -28.10
C ASP A 184 -5.14 20.16 -28.16
N ALA A 185 -5.64 19.76 -29.34
CA ALA A 185 -7.05 19.39 -29.51
C ALA A 185 -7.45 18.18 -28.66
N LYS A 186 -6.57 17.17 -28.54
CA LYS A 186 -6.79 16.00 -27.69
C LYS A 186 -6.62 16.34 -26.22
N GLN A 187 -5.63 17.15 -25.86
CA GLN A 187 -5.50 17.66 -24.49
C GLN A 187 -6.78 18.35 -24.03
N SER A 188 -7.34 19.25 -24.86
CA SER A 188 -8.60 19.93 -24.58
C SER A 188 -9.78 18.96 -24.44
N ALA A 189 -9.86 17.93 -25.28
CA ALA A 189 -10.91 16.92 -25.23
C ALA A 189 -10.83 16.09 -23.93
N ILE A 190 -9.64 15.60 -23.58
CA ILE A 190 -9.41 14.82 -22.35
C ILE A 190 -9.66 15.69 -21.12
N ASN A 191 -9.21 16.94 -21.09
CA ASN A 191 -9.49 17.84 -19.96
C ASN A 191 -11.00 18.07 -19.77
N LYS A 192 -11.78 18.19 -20.85
CA LYS A 192 -13.25 18.27 -20.78
C LYS A 192 -13.87 16.98 -20.24
N HIS A 193 -13.38 15.83 -20.71
CA HIS A 193 -13.84 14.53 -20.20
C HIS A 193 -13.53 14.35 -18.72
N LEU A 194 -12.32 14.74 -18.30
CA LEU A 194 -11.87 14.69 -16.91
C LEU A 194 -12.69 15.64 -16.03
N ALA A 195 -12.90 16.88 -16.44
CA ALA A 195 -13.74 17.85 -15.74
C ALA A 195 -15.19 17.37 -15.59
N SER A 196 -15.74 16.75 -16.64
CA SER A 196 -17.08 16.15 -16.61
C SER A 196 -17.15 14.96 -15.66
N ALA A 197 -16.16 14.06 -15.70
CA ALA A 197 -16.08 12.91 -14.80
C ALA A 197 -15.95 13.34 -13.34
N LEU A 198 -15.09 14.31 -13.05
CA LEU A 198 -14.96 14.93 -11.73
C LEU A 198 -16.30 15.52 -11.24
N GLY A 199 -17.03 16.22 -12.10
CA GLY A 199 -18.33 16.80 -11.76
C GLY A 199 -19.47 15.81 -11.51
N GLN A 200 -19.26 14.53 -11.84
CA GLN A 200 -20.21 13.46 -11.55
C GLN A 200 -19.92 12.74 -10.22
N LEU A 201 -18.80 13.04 -9.57
CA LEU A 201 -18.43 12.44 -8.28
C LEU A 201 -19.10 13.21 -7.13
N ASP A 202 -19.94 12.51 -6.38
CA ASP A 202 -20.87 13.13 -5.41
C ASP A 202 -20.21 13.82 -4.19
N ASN A 203 -18.91 13.65 -3.88
CA ASN A 203 -18.46 13.89 -2.48
C ASN A 203 -17.00 14.30 -2.18
N ALA A 204 -16.16 14.76 -3.12
CA ALA A 204 -14.73 14.93 -2.74
C ALA A 204 -13.99 16.18 -3.24
N ILE A 205 -14.64 17.06 -4.02
CA ILE A 205 -13.89 18.09 -4.74
C ILE A 205 -14.09 19.50 -4.17
N ASP A 206 -15.14 19.74 -3.39
CA ASP A 206 -15.54 21.09 -2.94
C ASP A 206 -14.46 21.83 -2.11
N HIS A 207 -13.50 21.10 -1.55
CA HIS A 207 -12.42 21.68 -0.74
C HIS A 207 -11.11 21.83 -1.53
N ASP A 208 -11.00 21.24 -2.72
CA ASP A 208 -9.84 21.37 -3.60
C ASP A 208 -10.09 22.48 -4.63
N VAL A 209 -9.57 23.67 -4.32
CA VAL A 209 -9.71 24.86 -5.17
C VAL A 209 -9.17 24.63 -6.57
N ALA A 210 -8.06 23.88 -6.72
CA ALA A 210 -7.45 23.65 -8.03
C ALA A 210 -8.33 22.76 -8.91
N LEU A 211 -8.93 21.71 -8.33
CA LEU A 211 -9.89 20.86 -9.05
C LEU A 211 -11.18 21.62 -9.41
N VAL A 212 -11.69 22.47 -8.51
CA VAL A 212 -12.87 23.30 -8.79
C VAL A 212 -12.60 24.29 -9.93
N GLU A 213 -11.45 24.97 -9.93
CA GLU A 213 -11.03 25.88 -11.00
C GLU A 213 -10.83 25.15 -12.33
N PHE A 214 -10.18 23.98 -12.28
CA PHE A 214 -9.99 23.12 -13.44
C PHE A 214 -11.32 22.71 -14.07
N MET A 215 -12.26 22.24 -13.25
CA MET A 215 -13.60 21.86 -13.70
C MET A 215 -14.33 23.04 -14.32
N ASN A 216 -14.31 24.22 -13.70
CA ASN A 216 -14.97 25.41 -14.23
C ASN A 216 -14.36 25.89 -15.56
N SER A 217 -13.06 25.68 -15.76
CA SER A 217 -12.36 26.07 -16.98
C SER A 217 -12.59 25.12 -18.16
N HIS A 218 -13.07 23.90 -17.91
CA HIS A 218 -13.23 22.84 -18.91
C HIS A 218 -14.66 22.25 -18.98
N LYS A 219 -15.66 22.96 -18.42
CA LYS A 219 -17.10 22.66 -18.57
C LYS A 219 -17.62 22.93 -19.98
#